data_AF-A0A966P8T8-F1
#
_entry.id   AF-A0A966P8T8-F1
#
_cell.length_a   1.000
_cell.length_b   1.000
_cell.length_c   1.000
_cell.angle_alpha   90.00
_cell.angle_beta   90.00
_cell.angle_gamma   90.00
#
_symmetry.space_group_name_H-M   'P 1'
#
loop_
_entity.id
_entity.type
_entity.pdbx_description
1 polymer ?
#
loop_
_entity_poly.entity_id
_entity_poly.type
_entity_poly.pdbx_seq_one_letter_code
_entity_poly.pdbx_strand_id
1 'polypeptide(L)'
;MMKRTVALGTTTIFLLGLLSVPAEAANRAGGPCKKTNQKTKIAGFDYICQKNPTVKRAKLTWLIKECVDSNNQYLAGKRAYAKKLQEREDLLAQFAEVERDPNLTAADKEQLAKDKQALTDSFDKLARTSKDMYELALNVRELACTSGI
;
A
#
# COMPACT_ATOMS: atom_id res chain seq x y z
N MET A 1 13.14 -29.49 1.27
CA MET A 1 12.34 -28.63 2.19
C MET A 1 12.80 -27.18 2.06
N MET A 2 12.10 -26.37 1.26
CA MET A 2 12.43 -24.96 1.07
C MET A 2 11.65 -24.13 2.11
N LYS A 3 12.31 -23.70 3.20
CA LYS A 3 11.72 -22.75 4.16
C LYS A 3 11.58 -21.38 3.46
N ARG A 4 10.37 -21.06 2.96
CA ARG A 4 10.03 -19.71 2.49
C ARG A 4 9.51 -18.90 3.67
N THR A 5 10.40 -18.12 4.28
CA THR A 5 10.06 -17.09 5.27
C THR A 5 9.21 -16.02 4.61
N VAL A 6 7.89 -16.08 4.80
CA VAL A 6 6.99 -15.00 4.40
C VAL A 6 7.14 -13.88 5.43
N ALA A 7 7.94 -12.87 5.10
CA ALA A 7 8.01 -11.64 5.87
C ALA A 7 6.70 -10.85 5.67
N LEU A 8 5.79 -10.95 6.64
CA LEU A 8 4.61 -10.08 6.72
C LEU A 8 5.09 -8.71 7.21
N GLY A 9 5.19 -7.75 6.29
CA GLY A 9 5.48 -6.36 6.62
C GLY A 9 4.33 -5.76 7.43
N THR A 10 4.59 -5.42 8.68
CA THR A 10 3.63 -4.70 9.55
C THR A 10 3.40 -3.31 8.97
N THR A 11 2.21 -3.08 8.41
CA THR A 11 1.80 -1.75 7.92
C THR A 11 0.86 -1.14 8.95
N THR A 12 1.36 -0.23 9.78
CA THR A 12 0.53 0.57 10.69
C THR A 12 -0.28 1.60 9.90
N ILE A 13 -1.60 1.50 9.94
CA ILE A 13 -2.53 2.49 9.39
C ILE A 13 -2.95 3.41 10.54
N PHE A 14 -2.67 4.70 10.43
CA PHE A 14 -3.19 5.72 11.34
C PHE A 14 -4.52 6.26 10.79
N LEU A 15 -5.60 6.07 11.54
CA LEU A 15 -6.90 6.69 11.27
C LEU A 15 -6.91 8.10 11.85
N LEU A 16 -7.04 9.11 10.99
CA LEU A 16 -7.21 10.51 11.41
C LEU A 16 -8.62 10.70 11.98
N GLY A 17 -8.71 11.10 13.25
CA GLY A 17 -9.94 11.64 13.82
C GLY A 17 -10.26 13.00 13.21
N LEU A 18 -11.54 13.25 12.93
CA LEU A 18 -12.05 14.54 12.45
C LEU A 18 -11.94 15.58 13.58
N LEU A 19 -10.76 16.16 13.76
CA LEU A 19 -10.52 17.24 14.70
C LEU A 19 -10.61 18.57 13.95
N SER A 20 -11.54 19.42 14.37
CA SER A 20 -11.66 20.80 13.92
C SER A 20 -10.37 21.56 14.22
N VAL A 21 -9.61 21.88 13.17
CA VAL A 21 -8.36 22.66 13.28
C VAL A 21 -8.74 24.14 13.42
N PRO A 22 -8.19 24.89 14.39
CA PRO A 22 -8.43 26.33 14.51
C PRO A 22 -8.12 27.05 13.19
N ALA A 23 -8.86 28.10 12.84
CA ALA A 23 -8.73 28.81 11.55
C ALA A 23 -7.29 29.34 11.32
N GLU A 24 -6.61 29.85 12.35
CA GLU A 24 -5.21 30.29 12.26
C GLU A 24 -4.22 29.15 12.01
N ALA A 25 -4.53 27.95 12.50
CA ALA A 25 -3.75 26.75 12.24
C ALA A 25 -4.02 26.21 10.83
N ALA A 26 -5.27 26.27 10.36
CA ALA A 26 -5.64 25.98 8.98
C ALA A 26 -4.92 26.92 7.99
N ASN A 27 -4.78 28.21 8.32
CA ASN A 27 -4.04 29.18 7.49
C ASN A 27 -2.52 28.90 7.37
N ARG A 28 -1.95 28.13 8.31
CA ARG A 28 -0.55 27.68 8.25
C ARG A 28 -0.42 26.30 7.60
N ALA A 29 -1.43 25.45 7.74
CA ALA A 29 -1.56 24.20 7.01
C ALA A 29 -1.70 24.49 5.50
N GLY A 30 -0.87 23.84 4.69
CA GLY A 30 -0.68 24.05 3.25
C GLY A 30 -0.31 25.47 2.78
N GLY A 31 -0.03 26.39 3.71
CA GLY A 31 0.69 27.63 3.42
C GLY A 31 2.11 27.36 2.86
N PRO A 32 2.71 28.34 2.16
CA PRO A 32 4.02 28.18 1.55
C PRO A 32 5.13 28.00 2.59
N CYS A 33 6.15 27.23 2.23
CA CYS A 33 7.32 27.01 3.07
C CYS A 33 8.62 27.15 2.26
N LYS A 34 9.72 27.41 2.97
CA LYS A 34 10.98 27.89 2.33
C LYS A 34 11.91 26.78 1.89
N LYS A 35 11.99 25.67 2.64
CA LYS A 35 12.95 24.59 2.38
C LYS A 35 12.29 23.22 2.54
N THR A 36 12.48 22.36 1.53
CA THR A 36 12.07 20.96 1.57
C THR A 36 12.52 20.27 2.86
N ASN A 37 11.67 19.39 3.40
CA ASN A 37 11.89 18.58 4.61
C ASN A 37 11.97 19.37 5.93
N GLN A 38 11.69 20.67 5.94
CA GLN A 38 11.43 21.36 7.20
C GLN A 38 10.24 20.71 7.90
N LYS A 39 10.33 20.59 9.22
CA LYS A 39 9.26 20.02 10.06
C LYS A 39 8.75 21.07 11.02
N THR A 40 7.47 21.03 11.31
CA THR A 40 6.85 21.89 12.33
C THR A 40 5.61 21.22 12.91
N LYS A 41 5.11 21.77 14.02
CA LYS A 41 3.81 21.38 14.58
C LYS A 41 2.81 22.51 14.39
N ILE A 42 1.64 22.19 13.85
CA ILE A 42 0.54 23.14 13.64
C ILE A 42 -0.70 22.52 14.25
N ALA A 43 -1.28 23.20 15.26
CA ALA A 43 -2.39 22.68 16.05
C ALA A 43 -2.18 21.23 16.56
N GLY A 44 -0.96 20.91 16.98
CA GLY A 44 -0.61 19.59 17.56
C GLY A 44 -0.26 18.50 16.55
N PHE A 45 -0.59 18.67 15.27
CA PHE A 45 -0.22 17.71 14.22
C PHE A 45 1.16 18.00 13.65
N ASP A 46 1.82 16.95 13.15
CA ASP A 46 3.11 17.05 12.49
C ASP A 46 2.94 17.47 11.03
N TYR A 47 3.69 18.50 10.63
CA TYR A 47 3.74 18.98 9.26
C TYR A 47 5.16 18.91 8.70
N ILE A 48 5.25 18.68 7.39
CA ILE A 48 6.49 18.66 6.63
C ILE A 48 6.38 19.55 5.39
N CYS A 49 7.40 20.37 5.15
CA CYS A 49 7.49 21.22 3.99
C CYS A 49 7.91 20.41 2.76
N GLN A 50 6.97 20.11 1.87
CA GLN A 50 7.23 19.37 0.63
C GLN A 50 6.25 19.79 -0.47
N LYS A 51 6.43 19.26 -1.69
CA LYS A 51 5.46 19.40 -2.76
C LYS A 51 4.31 18.42 -2.53
N ASN A 52 3.06 18.89 -2.64
CA ASN A 52 1.90 18.01 -2.54
C ASN A 52 1.97 16.90 -3.61
N PRO A 53 2.00 15.61 -3.23
CA PRO A 53 2.13 14.51 -4.19
C PRO A 53 0.88 14.31 -5.06
N THR A 54 -0.28 14.87 -4.69
CA THR A 54 -1.53 14.75 -5.46
C THR A 54 -1.71 15.89 -6.48
N VAL A 55 -0.93 16.97 -6.37
CA VAL A 55 -1.08 18.16 -7.22
C VAL A 55 0.04 18.23 -8.27
N LYS A 56 -0.34 18.27 -9.55
CA LYS A 56 0.60 18.44 -10.66
C LYS A 56 1.28 19.81 -10.58
N ARG A 57 2.62 19.84 -10.59
CA ARG A 57 3.46 21.05 -10.48
C ARG A 57 3.25 21.83 -9.17
N ALA A 58 3.05 21.12 -8.05
CA ALA A 58 2.88 21.76 -6.74
C ALA A 58 4.09 22.62 -6.34
N LYS A 59 3.78 23.73 -5.64
CA LYS A 59 4.77 24.54 -4.91
C LYS A 59 5.09 23.87 -3.57
N LEU A 60 6.14 24.34 -2.89
CA LEU A 60 6.46 23.90 -1.53
C LEU A 60 5.44 24.45 -0.54
N THR A 61 4.76 23.57 0.18
CA THR A 61 3.77 23.91 1.20
C THR A 61 3.93 23.04 2.44
N TRP A 62 3.35 23.47 3.56
CA TRP A 62 3.26 22.66 4.78
C TRP A 62 2.21 21.56 4.62
N LEU A 63 2.64 20.33 4.39
CA LEU A 63 1.76 19.17 4.32
C LEU A 63 1.67 18.50 5.68
N ILE A 64 0.48 18.10 6.09
CA ILE A 64 0.33 17.19 7.24
C ILE A 64 1.11 15.91 6.94
N LYS A 65 1.85 15.36 7.92
CA LYS A 65 2.76 14.24 7.70
C LYS A 65 2.04 13.01 7.13
N GLU A 66 0.80 12.80 7.54
CA GLU A 66 -0.09 11.74 7.11
C GLU A 66 -0.35 11.79 5.60
N CYS A 67 -0.36 12.95 4.95
CA CYS A 67 -0.45 13.07 3.48
C CYS A 67 0.74 12.38 2.80
N VAL A 68 1.96 12.64 3.31
CA VAL A 68 3.19 12.08 2.75
C VAL A 68 3.28 10.59 3.04
N ASP A 69 2.98 10.18 4.27
CA ASP A 69 3.05 8.78 4.69
C ASP A 69 2.05 7.91 3.94
N SER A 70 0.79 8.33 3.85
CA SER A 70 -0.26 7.59 3.13
C SER A 70 0.00 7.52 1.63
N ASN A 71 0.56 8.57 1.02
CA ASN A 71 1.02 8.50 -0.37
C ASN A 71 2.10 7.44 -0.57
N ASN A 72 3.09 7.39 0.33
CA ASN A 72 4.14 6.38 0.27
C ASN A 72 3.59 4.98 0.46
N GLN A 73 2.66 4.79 1.41
CA GLN A 73 1.97 3.52 1.64
C GLN A 73 1.15 3.09 0.41
N TYR A 74 0.41 4.00 -0.22
CA TYR A 74 -0.31 3.72 -1.47
C TYR A 74 0.63 3.24 -2.58
N LEU A 75 1.73 3.96 -2.82
CA LEU A 75 2.68 3.60 -3.88
C LEU A 75 3.38 2.27 -3.59
N ALA A 76 3.78 2.03 -2.34
CA ALA A 76 4.40 0.78 -1.92
C ALA A 76 3.41 -0.40 -2.02
N GLY A 77 2.19 -0.23 -1.50
CA GLY A 77 1.14 -1.25 -1.53
C GLY A 77 0.70 -1.60 -2.94
N LYS A 78 0.55 -0.60 -3.83
CA LYS A 78 0.24 -0.84 -5.24
C LYS A 78 1.32 -1.65 -5.96
N ARG A 79 2.61 -1.36 -5.70
CA ARG A 79 3.73 -2.14 -6.26
C ARG A 79 3.78 -3.55 -5.68
N ALA A 80 3.57 -3.69 -4.38
CA ALA A 80 3.54 -4.99 -3.70
C ALA A 80 2.41 -5.86 -4.24
N TYR A 81 1.23 -5.29 -4.47
CA TYR A 81 0.09 -5.96 -5.10
C TYR A 81 0.43 -6.45 -6.51
N ALA A 82 1.00 -5.59 -7.36
CA ALA A 82 1.42 -5.99 -8.70
C ALA A 82 2.44 -7.14 -8.67
N LYS A 83 3.42 -7.10 -7.76
CA LYS A 83 4.37 -8.19 -7.55
C LYS A 83 3.68 -9.48 -7.10
N LYS A 84 2.67 -9.41 -6.23
CA LYS A 84 1.91 -10.59 -5.79
C LYS A 84 1.13 -11.25 -6.92
N LEU A 85 0.59 -10.45 -7.85
CA LEU A 85 -0.03 -10.99 -9.05
C LEU A 85 0.99 -11.70 -9.93
N GLN A 86 2.18 -11.14 -10.11
CA GLN A 86 3.25 -11.80 -10.86
C GLN A 86 3.69 -13.12 -10.19
N GLU A 87 3.90 -13.13 -8.87
CA GLU A 87 4.26 -14.34 -8.11
C GLU A 87 3.21 -15.45 -8.26
N ARG A 88 1.92 -15.10 -8.36
CA ARG A 88 0.83 -16.05 -8.63
C ARG A 88 0.97 -16.68 -10.02
N GLU A 89 1.21 -15.88 -11.05
CA GLU A 89 1.41 -16.40 -12.41
C GLU A 89 2.64 -17.31 -12.51
N ASP A 90 3.75 -16.92 -11.88
CA ASP A 90 4.97 -17.74 -11.83
C ASP A 90 4.73 -19.08 -11.12
N LEU A 91 3.90 -19.11 -10.08
CA LEU A 91 3.51 -20.34 -9.38
C LEU A 91 2.59 -21.19 -10.25
N LEU A 92 1.60 -20.61 -10.92
CA LEU A 92 0.73 -21.33 -11.85
C LEU A 92 1.51 -21.96 -13.00
N ALA A 93 2.53 -21.27 -13.52
CA ALA A 93 3.45 -21.83 -14.50
C ALA A 93 4.21 -23.04 -13.94
N GLN A 94 4.70 -22.98 -12.69
CA GLN A 94 5.34 -24.13 -12.03
C GLN A 94 4.39 -25.33 -11.91
N PHE A 95 3.12 -25.12 -11.53
CA PHE A 95 2.13 -26.20 -11.52
C PHE A 95 1.94 -26.79 -12.92
N ALA A 96 1.86 -25.96 -13.95
CA ALA A 96 1.70 -26.42 -15.33
C ALA A 96 2.91 -27.24 -15.84
N GLU A 97 4.13 -26.97 -15.36
CA GLU A 97 5.29 -27.81 -15.65
C GLU A 97 5.18 -29.18 -15.00
N VAL A 98 4.76 -29.24 -13.72
CA VAL A 98 4.57 -30.51 -12.99
C VAL A 98 3.46 -31.33 -13.64
N GLU A 99 2.36 -30.70 -14.04
CA GLU A 99 1.22 -31.35 -14.73
C GLU A 99 1.61 -32.06 -16.04
N ARG A 100 2.74 -31.70 -16.66
CA ARG A 100 3.24 -32.31 -17.90
C ARG A 100 4.08 -33.57 -17.68
N ASP A 101 4.43 -33.92 -16.45
CA ASP A 101 5.21 -35.13 -16.17
C ASP A 101 4.37 -36.39 -16.50
N PRO A 102 4.78 -37.21 -17.49
CA PRO A 102 4.03 -38.41 -17.88
C PRO A 102 4.04 -39.50 -16.80
N ASN A 103 4.93 -39.41 -15.80
CA ASN A 103 5.08 -40.42 -14.75
C ASN A 103 4.14 -40.20 -13.56
N LEU A 104 3.36 -39.11 -13.54
CA LEU A 104 2.41 -38.86 -12.47
C LEU A 104 1.30 -39.92 -12.44
N THR A 105 1.08 -40.49 -11.26
CA THR A 105 -0.05 -41.38 -11.04
C THR A 105 -1.37 -40.60 -11.02
N ALA A 106 -2.51 -41.31 -11.09
CA ALA A 106 -3.81 -40.68 -10.96
C ALA A 106 -3.98 -39.97 -9.59
N ALA A 107 -3.43 -40.55 -8.53
CA ALA A 107 -3.45 -39.96 -7.18
C ALA A 107 -2.61 -38.68 -7.11
N ASP A 108 -1.43 -38.66 -7.74
CA ASP A 108 -0.57 -37.47 -7.78
C ASP A 108 -1.25 -36.33 -8.55
N LYS A 109 -1.91 -36.63 -9.67
CA LYS A 109 -2.67 -35.65 -10.45
C LYS A 109 -3.82 -35.05 -9.65
N GLU A 110 -4.56 -35.89 -8.90
CA GLU A 110 -5.64 -35.42 -8.04
C GLU A 110 -5.11 -34.52 -6.91
N GLN A 111 -4.00 -34.93 -6.26
CA GLN A 111 -3.40 -34.13 -5.20
C GLN A 111 -2.87 -32.79 -5.73
N LEU A 112 -2.20 -32.79 -6.88
CA LEU A 112 -1.69 -31.59 -7.52
C LEU A 112 -2.81 -30.60 -7.86
N ALA A 113 -3.96 -31.10 -8.34
CA ALA A 113 -5.12 -30.27 -8.61
C ALA A 113 -5.69 -29.63 -7.33
N LYS A 114 -5.79 -30.39 -6.24
CA LYS A 114 -6.22 -29.88 -4.92
C LYS A 114 -5.25 -28.83 -4.37
N ASP A 115 -3.95 -29.09 -4.47
CA ASP A 115 -2.91 -28.16 -3.98
C ASP A 115 -2.89 -26.86 -4.79
N LYS A 116 -3.01 -26.96 -6.11
CA LYS A 116 -3.14 -25.81 -7.02
C LYS A 116 -4.34 -24.96 -6.64
N GLN A 117 -5.50 -25.59 -6.44
CA GLN A 117 -6.73 -24.90 -6.06
C GLN A 117 -6.62 -24.21 -4.69
N ALA A 118 -6.16 -24.93 -3.66
CA ALA A 118 -5.98 -24.38 -2.32
C ALA A 118 -5.00 -23.19 -2.31
N LEU A 119 -3.94 -23.27 -3.13
CA LEU A 119 -2.98 -22.19 -3.29
C LEU A 119 -3.59 -20.98 -4.00
N THR A 120 -4.33 -21.17 -5.09
CA THR A 120 -4.98 -20.06 -5.81
C THR A 120 -6.01 -19.36 -4.94
N ASP A 121 -6.81 -20.11 -4.17
CA ASP A 121 -7.80 -19.53 -3.25
C ASP A 121 -7.14 -18.68 -2.16
N SER A 122 -6.02 -19.18 -1.63
CA SER A 122 -5.21 -18.45 -0.65
C SER A 122 -4.59 -17.18 -1.24
N PHE A 123 -4.05 -17.25 -2.45
CA PHE A 123 -3.50 -16.09 -3.16
C PHE A 123 -4.57 -15.05 -3.45
N ASP A 124 -5.74 -15.46 -3.93
CA ASP A 124 -6.83 -14.54 -4.27
C ASP A 124 -7.35 -13.83 -3.02
N LYS A 125 -7.42 -14.53 -1.89
CA LYS A 125 -7.74 -13.90 -0.59
C LYS A 125 -6.70 -12.86 -0.19
N LEU A 126 -5.41 -13.21 -0.25
CA LEU A 126 -4.31 -12.28 0.07
C LEU A 126 -4.25 -11.10 -0.89
N ALA A 127 -4.48 -11.32 -2.18
CA ALA A 127 -4.49 -10.30 -3.21
C ALA A 127 -5.63 -9.29 -2.97
N ARG A 128 -6.84 -9.76 -2.62
CA ARG A 128 -7.95 -8.89 -2.22
C ARG A 128 -7.59 -8.03 -1.01
N THR A 129 -7.10 -8.65 0.07
CA THR A 129 -6.67 -7.90 1.26
C THR A 129 -5.55 -6.90 0.94
N SER A 130 -4.56 -7.28 0.14
CA SER A 130 -3.49 -6.36 -0.28
C SER A 130 -4.03 -5.19 -1.10
N LYS A 131 -5.07 -5.42 -1.91
CA LYS A 131 -5.75 -4.39 -2.67
C LYS A 131 -6.47 -3.41 -1.75
N ASP A 132 -7.32 -3.93 -0.87
CA ASP A 132 -8.09 -3.14 0.08
C ASP A 132 -7.17 -2.24 0.92
N MET A 133 -6.01 -2.75 1.33
CA MET A 133 -5.02 -2.01 2.12
C MET A 133 -4.41 -0.81 1.37
N TYR A 134 -4.03 -0.97 0.09
CA TYR A 134 -3.48 0.17 -0.65
C TYR A 134 -4.58 1.15 -1.06
N GLU A 135 -5.82 0.68 -1.31
CA GLU A 135 -6.96 1.57 -1.59
C GLU A 135 -7.37 2.37 -0.36
N LEU A 136 -7.27 1.78 0.83
CA LEU A 136 -7.42 2.53 2.09
C LEU A 136 -6.33 3.61 2.22
N ALA A 137 -5.07 3.28 1.94
CA ALA A 137 -3.99 4.28 1.95
C ALA A 137 -4.23 5.40 0.91
N LEU A 138 -4.82 5.08 -0.24
CA LEU A 138 -5.25 6.07 -1.23
C LEU A 138 -6.31 7.00 -0.64
N ASN A 139 -7.34 6.46 0.01
CA ASN A 139 -8.40 7.28 0.61
C ASN A 139 -7.86 8.19 1.72
N VAL A 140 -6.99 7.66 2.59
CA VAL A 140 -6.31 8.47 3.63
C VAL A 140 -5.46 9.56 2.97
N ARG A 141 -4.76 9.26 1.87
CA ARG A 141 -4.01 10.25 1.10
C ARG A 141 -4.90 11.36 0.58
N GLU A 142 -6.00 11.04 -0.08
CA GLU A 142 -6.89 12.08 -0.64
C GLU A 142 -7.44 12.98 0.47
N LEU A 143 -7.81 12.43 1.63
CA LEU A 143 -8.27 13.21 2.78
C LEU A 143 -7.15 14.06 3.40
N ALA A 144 -5.97 13.49 3.64
CA ALA A 144 -4.88 14.16 4.32
C ALA A 144 -4.15 15.17 3.42
N CYS A 145 -4.12 14.94 2.10
CA CYS A 145 -3.48 15.85 1.15
C CYS A 145 -4.40 16.98 0.67
N THR A 146 -5.69 16.94 0.99
CA THR A 146 -6.63 18.04 0.76
C THR A 146 -6.78 18.94 1.98
N SER A 147 -6.57 18.43 3.20
CA SER A 147 -6.54 19.24 4.43
C SER A 147 -5.32 20.17 4.46
N GLY A 148 -5.54 21.41 4.04
CA GLY A 148 -4.52 22.46 3.97
C GLY A 148 -4.43 23.16 2.61
N ILE A 149 -5.18 22.73 1.60
CA ILE A 149 -5.41 23.55 0.39
C ILE A 149 -6.48 24.60 0.70
#